data_AF-X1S9M7-F1
#
_entry.id   AF-X1S9M7-F1
#
_cell.length_a   1.000
_cell.length_b   1.000
_cell.length_c   1.000
_cell.angle_alpha   90.00
_cell.angle_beta   90.00
_cell.angle_gamma   90.00
#
_symmetry.space_group_name_H-M   'P 1'
#
loop_
_entity.id
_entity.type
_entity.pdbx_description
1 polymer ?
#
loop_
_entity_poly.entity_id
_entity_poly.type
_entity_poly.pdbx_seq_one_letter_code
_entity_poly.pdbx_strand_id
1 'polypeptide(L)' 'MRINRTFSIDFEIATELKKKHNQSETVTRALRKYLDPDSDLSVQDATTHQLMAVLTNRNDVDDTLKALLLQILSKRF' A
#
# COMPACT_ATOMS: atom_id res chain seq x y z
N MET A 1 -7.55 -19.41 6.64
CA MET A 1 -8.74 -20.20 6.24
C MET A 1 -9.20 -19.73 4.85
N ARG A 2 -9.45 -20.64 3.89
CA ARG A 2 -9.98 -20.29 2.55
C ARG A 2 -11.42 -20.76 2.44
N ILE A 3 -12.29 -19.95 1.84
CA ILE A 3 -13.71 -20.25 1.63
C ILE A 3 -13.98 -20.19 0.13
N ASN A 4 -14.62 -21.21 -0.42
CA ASN A 4 -15.01 -21.24 -1.83
C ASN A 4 -16.41 -20.62 -1.96
N ARG A 5 -16.50 -19.45 -2.61
CA ARG A 5 -17.77 -18.79 -2.97
C ARG A 5 -17.80 -18.52 -4.47
N THR A 6 -18.96 -18.69 -5.07
CA THR A 6 -19.18 -18.40 -6.49
C THR A 6 -19.63 -16.96 -6.65
N PHE A 7 -18.94 -16.19 -7.49
CA PHE A 7 -19.31 -14.83 -7.86
C PHE A 7 -19.58 -14.76 -9.35
N SER A 8 -20.56 -13.98 -9.78
CA SER A 8 -20.73 -13.63 -11.19
C SER A 8 -19.68 -12.59 -11.57
N ILE A 9 -18.94 -12.85 -12.65
CA ILE A 9 -17.93 -11.95 -13.20
C ILE A 9 -18.10 -11.86 -14.71
N ASP A 10 -17.67 -10.76 -15.31
CA ASP A 10 -17.77 -10.56 -16.75
C ASP A 10 -16.97 -11.61 -17.53
N PHE A 11 -17.50 -12.01 -18.68
CA PHE A 11 -16.93 -13.07 -19.53
C PHE A 11 -15.49 -12.75 -19.95
N GLU A 12 -15.18 -11.50 -20.27
CA GLU A 12 -13.85 -11.05 -20.66
C GLU A 12 -12.86 -11.22 -19.51
N ILE A 13 -13.23 -10.76 -18.31
CA ILE A 13 -12.41 -10.86 -17.09
C ILE A 13 -12.17 -12.33 -16.73
N ALA A 14 -13.21 -13.17 -16.82
CA ALA A 14 -13.08 -14.61 -16.59
C ALA A 14 -12.09 -15.26 -17.58
N THR A 15 -12.15 -14.85 -18.85
CA THR A 15 -11.28 -15.35 -19.92
C THR A 15 -9.82 -14.94 -19.69
N GLU A 16 -9.57 -13.71 -19.25
CA GLU A 16 -8.22 -13.25 -18.91
C GLU A 16 -7.67 -13.89 -17.64
N LEU A 17 -8.50 -14.02 -16.60
CA LEU A 17 -8.10 -14.66 -15.35
C LEU A 17 -7.70 -16.11 -15.58
N LYS A 18 -8.41 -16.83 -16.45
CA LYS A 18 -8.10 -18.22 -16.81
C LYS A 18 -6.70 -18.41 -17.41
N LYS A 19 -6.14 -17.36 -18.03
CA LYS A 19 -4.76 -17.37 -18.58
C LYS A 19 -3.69 -17.29 -17.49
N LYS A 20 -4.05 -16.93 -16.25
CA LYS A 20 -3.11 -16.85 -15.13
C LYS A 20 -3.00 -18.21 -14.43
N HIS A 21 -1.78 -18.61 -14.10
CA HIS A 21 -1.51 -19.89 -13.42
C HIS A 21 -2.13 -19.96 -12.02
N ASN A 22 -2.08 -18.86 -11.26
CA ASN A 22 -2.60 -18.78 -9.89
C ASN A 22 -3.85 -17.88 -9.80
N GLN A 23 -4.97 -18.36 -10.36
CA GLN A 23 -6.22 -17.59 -10.46
C GLN A 23 -6.74 -17.14 -9.08
N SER A 24 -6.86 -18.07 -8.14
CA SER A 24 -7.37 -17.79 -6.79
C SER A 24 -6.51 -16.79 -6.02
N GLU A 25 -5.19 -16.85 -6.20
CA GLU A 25 -4.26 -15.89 -5.58
C GLU A 25 -4.40 -14.50 -6.20
N THR A 26 -4.54 -14.43 -7.52
CA THR A 26 -4.76 -13.18 -8.26
C THR A 26 -6.04 -12.50 -7.81
N VAL A 27 -7.15 -13.25 -7.72
CA VAL A 27 -8.44 -12.75 -7.23
C VAL A 27 -8.33 -12.30 -5.78
N THR A 28 -7.68 -13.10 -4.92
CA THR A 28 -7.50 -12.75 -3.50
C THR A 28 -6.71 -11.46 -3.35
N ARG A 29 -5.64 -11.26 -4.13
CA ARG A 29 -4.83 -10.04 -4.12
C ARG A 29 -5.61 -8.83 -4.60
N ALA A 30 -6.35 -8.96 -5.70
CA ALA A 30 -7.18 -7.88 -6.23
C ALA A 30 -8.28 -7.48 -5.24
N LEU A 31 -8.95 -8.46 -4.62
CA LEU A 31 -9.97 -8.22 -3.60
C LEU A 31 -9.38 -7.58 -2.34
N ARG A 32 -8.20 -8.00 -1.88
CA ARG A 32 -7.52 -7.34 -0.76
C ARG A 32 -7.22 -5.88 -1.06
N LYS A 33 -6.62 -5.60 -2.22
CA LYS A 33 -6.32 -4.24 -2.65
C LYS A 33 -7.60 -3.37 -2.79
N TYR A 34 -8.70 -3.97 -3.22
CA TYR A 34 -9.97 -3.27 -3.36
C TYR A 34 -10.68 -3.02 -2.02
N LEU A 35 -10.67 -4.01 -1.12
CA LEU A 35 -11.35 -3.94 0.18
C LEU A 35 -10.54 -3.20 1.24
N ASP A 36 -9.23 -3.11 1.07
CA ASP A 36 -8.32 -2.42 1.96
C ASP A 36 -7.32 -1.58 1.13
N PRO A 37 -7.78 -0.46 0.54
CA PRO A 37 -6.92 0.39 -0.29
C PRO A 37 -5.79 1.06 0.50
N ASP A 38 -5.88 1.10 1.83
CA ASP A 38 -4.88 1.72 2.72
C ASP A 38 -3.87 0.71 3.29
N SER A 39 -4.08 -0.61 3.17
CA SER A 39 -3.11 -1.61 3.67
C SER A 39 -1.79 -1.62 2.92
N ASP A 40 -1.77 -1.07 1.70
CA ASP A 40 -0.60 -0.95 0.83
C ASP A 40 -0.22 0.52 0.62
N LEU A 41 -0.26 1.38 1.65
CA LEU A 41 0.55 2.60 1.64
C LEU A 41 2.03 2.19 1.66
N SER A 42 2.52 1.79 0.49
CA SER A 42 3.92 1.50 0.23
C SER A 42 4.72 2.75 0.55
N VAL A 43 5.91 2.60 1.12
CA VAL A 43 6.87 3.69 1.29
C VAL A 43 7.09 4.46 -0.03
N GLN A 44 6.87 3.80 -1.18
CA GLN A 44 6.97 4.40 -2.51
C GLN A 44 5.80 5.33 -2.88
N ASP A 45 4.62 5.13 -2.27
CA ASP A 45 3.42 5.92 -2.55
C ASP A 45 3.25 7.10 -1.57
N ALA A 46 4.00 7.07 -0.45
CA ALA A 46 4.04 8.17 0.50
C ALA A 46 4.81 9.36 -0.06
N THR A 47 4.25 10.56 0.07
CA THR A 47 4.97 11.79 -0.27
C THR A 47 6.21 11.94 0.62
N THR A 48 7.25 12.59 0.12
CA THR A 48 8.46 12.88 0.90
C THR A 48 8.12 13.57 2.22
N HIS A 49 7.13 14.47 2.24
CA HIS A 49 6.67 15.15 3.45
C HIS A 49 6.06 14.19 4.49
N GLN A 50 5.24 13.22 4.05
CA GLN A 50 4.68 12.19 4.94
C GLN A 50 5.76 11.28 5.50
N LEU A 51 6.73 10.86 4.65
CA LEU A 51 7.86 10.06 5.08
C LEU A 51 8.71 10.79 6.13
N MET A 52 9.00 12.08 5.91
CA MET A 52 9.75 12.91 6.85
C MET A 52 9.03 13.02 8.22
N ALA A 53 7.71 13.22 8.22
CA ALA A 53 6.91 13.27 9.45
C ALA A 53 6.87 11.94 10.21
N VAL A 54 6.88 10.80 9.49
CA VAL A 54 6.99 9.48 10.11
C VAL A 54 8.38 9.27 10.72
N LEU A 55 9.44 9.65 9.99
CA LEU A 55 10.82 9.51 10.46
C LEU A 55 11.11 10.33 11.71
N THR A 56 10.51 11.53 11.86
CA THR A 56 10.69 12.35 13.08
C THR A 56 10.15 11.69 14.35
N ASN A 57 9.16 10.80 14.22
CA ASN A 57 8.53 10.12 15.36
C ASN A 57 9.21 8.80 15.75
N ARG A 58 10.26 8.38 15.04
CA ARG A 58 10.95 7.12 15.34
C ARG A 58 12.06 7.31 16.39
N ASN A 59 12.24 6.31 17.22
CA ASN A 59 13.24 6.32 18.31
C ASN A 59 14.64 5.92 17.84
N ASP A 60 14.78 5.35 16.64
CA ASP A 60 16.04 4.89 16.03
C ASP A 60 16.73 5.94 15.14
N VAL A 61 16.17 7.15 15.08
CA VAL A 61 16.70 8.26 14.27
C VAL A 61 17.50 9.20 15.16
N ASP A 62 18.72 9.55 14.71
CA ASP A 62 19.62 10.50 15.37
C ASP A 62 18.95 11.87 15.59
N ASP A 63 19.21 12.49 16.74
CA ASP A 63 18.59 13.76 17.14
C ASP A 63 18.94 14.91 16.17
N THR A 64 20.13 14.87 15.57
CA THR A 64 20.55 15.83 14.54
C THR A 64 19.66 15.71 13.31
N LEU A 65 19.38 14.47 12.87
CA LEU A 65 18.53 14.20 11.72
C LEU A 65 17.07 14.59 12.00
N LYS A 66 16.56 14.32 13.21
CA LYS A 66 15.22 14.79 13.62
C LYS A 66 15.09 16.30 13.57
N ALA A 67 16.07 17.03 14.09
CA ALA A 67 16.06 18.49 14.09
C ALA A 67 16.02 19.07 12.67
N LEU A 68 16.80 18.50 11.75
CA LEU A 68 16.80 18.91 10.34
C LEU A 68 15.46 18.61 9.65
N LEU A 69 14.89 17.42 9.88
CA LEU A 69 13.58 17.04 9.34
C LEU A 69 12.48 17.99 9.84
N LEU A 70 12.45 18.30 11.13
CA LEU A 70 11.50 19.26 11.71
C LEU A 70 11.66 20.66 11.10
N GLN A 71 12.90 21.11 10.91
CA GLN A 71 13.17 22.39 10.26
C GLN A 71 12.62 22.44 8.83
N ILE A 72 12.81 21.37 8.06
CA ILE A 72 12.31 21.26 6.68
C ILE A 72 10.77 21.20 6.66
N LEU A 73 10.16 20.42 7.54
CA LEU A 73 8.69 20.32 7.67
C LEU A 73 8.04 21.65 8.11
N SER A 74 8.76 22.45 8.91
CA SER A 74 8.27 23.76 9.37
C SER A 74 8.37 24.87 8.30
N LYS A 75 9.24 24.69 7.30
CA LYS A 75 9.34 25.61 6.16
C LYS A 75 8.18 25.33 5.20
N ARG A 76 7.04 25.98 5.45
CA ARG A 76 5.97 26.11 4.45
C ARG A 76 6.49 26.90 3.25
N PHE A 77 6.39 26.30 2.06
CA PHE A 77 6.35 27.05 0.79
C PHE A 77 4.93 27.59 0.56
#